data_AF-A0AAD1LXN9-F1
#
_entry.id   AF-A0AAD1LXN9-F1
#
_cell.length_a   1.000
_cell.length_b   1.000
_cell.length_c   1.000
_cell.angle_alpha   90.00
_cell.angle_beta   90.00
_cell.angle_gamma   90.00
#
_symmetry.space_group_name_H-M   'P 1'
#
loop_
_entity.id
_entity.type
_entity.pdbx_description
1 polymer ?
#
loop_
_entity_poly.entity_id
_entity_poly.type
_entity_poly.pdbx_seq_one_letter_code
_entity_poly.pdbx_strand_id
1 'polypeptide(L)'
;MHVINDSDAYPSEREAVQRLAPQPSSIRDTGLTDSFLGELVCKHLHDAGVLDMSRLVERLALTGAVLEEVLAFLRKDGRVEVLGQLGQSGGQTLRYGLTERGRSSARDALARSGYIGAAPFPVSTYRSLIKIQTIHHGRITAKDMNHALAGMVLSQGMLDQLGVALNSGRAIMIYGPAGTGKTYVSSRLIRLFAEAIWVPHAIVINESVIEIYDPQVHQRLDDNGQSNNLMLNEGIDRRLLCCKRPIVITGGELSMEQLDVRYDPFTRQYQAALQLKASNGLFIIDDMGRQRMAPAELLNRWIVPMEEKRDFINLGGGRHCELPFDLVLVFSTNLNPLELADEAFLRRIGYKVQFGYLKPEEYEQIWRQECERLGIPYDPLLVRYVLQRLYAAEGMPLVPCHPRDLLNMALDRQRYLGGSGPLSPQELEWAWHNYFVQLDFL
;
A
#
# COMPACT_ATOMS: atom_id res chain seq x y z
N MET A 1 -8.04 -18.74 1.26
CA MET A 1 -6.84 -19.01 0.44
C MET A 1 -7.35 -19.19 -0.99
N HIS A 2 -7.54 -18.08 -1.71
CA HIS A 2 -8.10 -18.12 -3.07
C HIS A 2 -6.96 -17.95 -4.04
N VAL A 3 -6.79 -18.95 -4.89
CA VAL A 3 -5.89 -18.96 -6.04
C VAL A 3 -6.30 -17.78 -6.93
N ILE A 4 -5.42 -16.78 -6.97
CA ILE A 4 -5.54 -15.62 -7.83
C ILE A 4 -5.40 -16.15 -9.25
N ASN A 5 -6.39 -15.88 -10.10
CA ASN A 5 -6.30 -16.18 -11.51
C ASN A 5 -5.12 -15.36 -12.07
N ASP A 6 -4.03 -16.05 -12.43
CA ASP A 6 -2.94 -15.48 -13.24
C ASP A 6 -3.58 -14.93 -14.51
N SER A 7 -3.77 -13.61 -14.56
CA SER A 7 -4.21 -12.96 -15.78
C SER A 7 -3.06 -12.99 -16.78
N ASP A 8 -3.37 -13.26 -18.05
CA ASP A 8 -2.42 -13.23 -19.18
C ASP A 8 -1.69 -11.87 -19.34
N ALA A 9 -1.99 -10.86 -18.51
CA ALA A 9 -1.25 -9.59 -18.43
C ALA A 9 0.12 -9.78 -17.77
N TYR A 10 0.24 -10.69 -16.79
CA TYR A 10 1.44 -10.86 -15.98
C TYR A 10 2.69 -11.29 -16.77
N PRO A 11 2.60 -12.21 -17.77
CA PRO A 11 3.75 -12.56 -18.61
C PRO A 11 4.28 -11.37 -19.41
N SER A 12 3.39 -10.52 -19.95
CA SER A 12 3.77 -9.39 -20.79
C SER A 12 4.45 -8.26 -20.01
N GLU A 13 3.97 -7.98 -18.79
CA GLU A 13 4.57 -7.00 -17.88
C GLU A 13 5.92 -7.51 -17.35
N ARG A 14 6.01 -8.79 -16.99
CA ARG A 14 7.26 -9.43 -16.55
C ARG A 14 8.35 -9.33 -17.62
N GLU A 15 8.04 -9.62 -18.87
CA GLU A 15 8.98 -9.49 -19.99
C GLU A 15 9.39 -8.04 -20.25
N ALA A 16 8.45 -7.08 -20.11
CA ALA A 16 8.76 -5.67 -20.22
C ALA A 16 9.71 -5.20 -19.10
N VAL A 17 9.46 -5.64 -17.86
CA VAL A 17 10.32 -5.35 -16.70
C VAL A 17 11.68 -6.00 -16.85
N GLN A 18 11.76 -7.25 -17.31
CA GLN A 18 13.03 -7.94 -17.54
C GLN A 18 13.87 -7.26 -18.62
N ARG A 19 13.24 -6.71 -19.67
CA ARG A 19 13.94 -5.91 -20.68
C ARG A 19 14.41 -4.56 -20.15
N LEU A 20 13.62 -3.92 -19.27
CA LEU A 20 13.97 -2.63 -18.67
C LEU A 20 15.07 -2.76 -17.61
N ALA A 21 14.98 -3.81 -16.79
CA ALA A 21 15.80 -4.05 -15.61
C ALA A 21 16.30 -5.50 -15.61
N PRO A 22 17.16 -5.88 -16.59
CA PRO A 22 17.81 -7.18 -16.57
C PRO A 22 18.79 -7.25 -15.41
N GLN A 23 19.13 -8.46 -15.00
CA GLN A 23 20.10 -8.66 -13.95
C GLN A 23 21.47 -8.06 -14.34
N PRO A 24 22.07 -7.18 -13.51
CA PRO A 24 23.27 -6.45 -13.89
C PRO A 24 24.50 -7.35 -13.87
N SER A 25 25.37 -7.21 -14.87
CA SER A 25 26.59 -8.01 -15.02
C SER A 25 27.88 -7.23 -14.74
N SER A 26 27.80 -5.90 -14.72
CA SER A 26 28.89 -4.97 -14.43
C SER A 26 28.40 -3.79 -13.58
N ILE A 27 29.31 -3.05 -12.94
CA ILE A 27 28.95 -1.84 -12.18
C ILE A 27 28.17 -0.86 -13.05
N ARG A 28 28.58 -0.70 -14.31
CA ARG A 28 27.92 0.18 -15.29
C ARG A 28 26.44 -0.18 -15.47
N ASP A 29 26.11 -1.47 -15.52
CA ASP A 29 24.72 -1.94 -15.69
C ASP A 29 23.83 -1.58 -14.51
N THR A 30 24.40 -1.44 -13.31
CA THR A 30 23.62 -1.05 -12.13
C THR A 30 23.12 0.40 -12.20
N GLY A 31 23.75 1.24 -13.02
CA GLY A 31 23.53 2.68 -13.11
C GLY A 31 24.03 3.47 -11.89
N LEU A 32 24.97 2.90 -11.13
CA LEU A 32 25.59 3.48 -9.94
C LEU A 32 27.10 3.68 -10.19
N THR A 33 27.74 4.54 -9.39
CA THR A 33 29.18 4.78 -9.50
C THR A 33 29.98 3.76 -8.70
N ASP A 34 31.23 3.50 -9.10
CA ASP A 34 32.16 2.62 -8.38
C ASP A 34 32.34 3.09 -6.93
N SER A 35 32.41 4.40 -6.72
CA SER A 35 32.53 5.00 -5.38
C SER A 35 31.30 4.72 -4.53
N PHE A 36 30.09 4.88 -5.08
CA PHE A 36 28.85 4.63 -4.35
C PHE A 36 28.75 3.16 -3.91
N LEU A 37 28.97 2.22 -4.84
CA LEU A 37 28.94 0.79 -4.53
C LEU A 37 30.06 0.39 -3.58
N GLY A 38 31.25 0.94 -3.78
CA GLY A 38 32.39 0.71 -2.89
C GLY A 38 32.10 1.17 -1.46
N GLU A 39 31.51 2.36 -1.29
CA GLU A 39 31.07 2.86 0.01
C GLU A 39 29.99 1.96 0.62
N LEU A 40 29.00 1.51 -0.15
CA LEU A 40 27.95 0.63 0.34
C LEU A 40 28.50 -0.73 0.78
N VAL A 41 29.41 -1.34 0.02
CA VAL A 41 30.10 -2.58 0.42
C VAL A 41 30.91 -2.36 1.69
N CYS A 42 31.65 -1.24 1.79
CA CYS A 42 32.38 -0.88 3.00
C CYS A 42 31.46 -0.75 4.21
N LYS A 43 30.26 -0.16 4.06
CA LYS A 43 29.27 -0.06 5.14
C LYS A 43 28.80 -1.45 5.61
N HIS A 44 28.48 -2.36 4.68
CA HIS A 44 28.10 -3.74 5.02
C HIS A 44 29.21 -4.51 5.73
N LEU A 45 30.45 -4.38 5.28
CA LEU A 45 31.61 -5.01 5.93
C LEU A 45 31.93 -4.36 7.29
N HIS A 46 31.67 -3.06 7.46
CA HIS A 46 31.85 -2.39 8.74
C HIS A 46 30.85 -2.87 9.78
N ASP A 47 29.58 -3.00 9.39
CA ASP A 47 28.49 -3.50 10.24
C ASP A 47 28.69 -4.98 10.61
N ALA A 48 29.07 -5.82 9.65
CA ALA A 48 29.13 -7.27 9.84
C ALA A 48 30.52 -7.82 10.20
N GLY A 49 31.56 -7.00 10.12
CA GLY A 49 32.96 -7.38 10.27
C GLY A 49 33.56 -8.05 9.03
N VAL A 50 33.17 -9.31 8.77
CA VAL A 50 33.72 -10.12 7.67
C VAL A 50 32.59 -10.85 6.95
N LEU A 51 32.54 -10.75 5.61
CA LEU A 51 31.50 -11.39 4.79
C LEU A 51 32.12 -12.21 3.66
N ASP A 52 31.46 -13.31 3.28
CA ASP A 52 31.75 -14.01 2.03
C ASP A 52 30.94 -13.43 0.85
N MET A 53 31.23 -13.89 -0.36
CA MET A 53 30.54 -13.45 -1.57
C MET A 53 29.03 -13.71 -1.50
N SER A 54 28.61 -14.86 -0.96
CA SER A 54 27.20 -15.23 -0.89
C SER A 54 26.40 -14.25 -0.03
N ARG A 55 26.95 -13.86 1.13
CA ARG A 55 26.32 -12.88 2.01
C ARG A 55 26.32 -11.48 1.43
N LEU A 56 27.36 -11.10 0.68
CA LEU A 56 27.37 -9.82 -0.03
C LEU A 56 26.28 -9.79 -1.12
N VAL A 57 26.16 -10.84 -1.93
CA VAL A 57 25.10 -10.99 -2.95
C VAL A 57 23.71 -10.85 -2.31
N GLU A 58 23.46 -11.55 -1.21
CA GLU A 58 22.20 -11.50 -0.47
C GLU A 58 21.88 -10.10 0.06
N ARG A 59 22.85 -9.44 0.73
CA ARG A 59 22.63 -8.14 1.39
C ARG A 59 22.54 -6.97 0.42
N LEU A 60 23.29 -7.02 -0.68
CA LEU A 60 23.32 -5.95 -1.69
C LEU A 60 22.33 -6.18 -2.84
N ALA A 61 21.77 -7.38 -2.98
CA ALA A 61 20.92 -7.78 -4.10
C ALA A 61 21.59 -7.54 -5.48
N LEU A 62 22.91 -7.72 -5.54
CA LEU A 62 23.73 -7.60 -6.77
C LEU A 62 24.29 -8.97 -7.16
N THR A 63 24.66 -9.13 -8.43
CA THR A 63 25.33 -10.36 -8.90
C THR A 63 26.74 -10.48 -8.33
N GLY A 64 27.24 -11.73 -8.30
CA GLY A 64 28.64 -11.99 -7.98
C GLY A 64 29.59 -11.24 -8.91
N ALA A 65 29.29 -11.17 -10.22
CA ALA A 65 30.12 -10.46 -11.21
C ALA A 65 30.30 -8.97 -10.87
N VAL A 66 29.20 -8.27 -10.53
CA VAL A 66 29.26 -6.86 -10.10
C VAL A 66 30.07 -6.72 -8.82
N LEU A 67 29.84 -7.60 -7.84
CA LEU A 67 30.54 -7.52 -6.55
C LEU A 67 32.03 -7.85 -6.67
N GLU A 68 32.42 -8.75 -7.57
CA GLU A 68 33.84 -9.02 -7.88
C GLU A 68 34.54 -7.78 -8.43
N GLU A 69 33.89 -7.03 -9.31
CA GLU A 69 34.40 -5.77 -9.86
C GLU A 69 34.57 -4.72 -8.74
N VAL A 70 33.55 -4.54 -7.89
CA VAL A 70 33.59 -3.61 -6.74
C VAL A 70 34.69 -4.02 -5.75
N LEU A 71 34.80 -5.30 -5.42
CA LEU A 71 35.82 -5.81 -4.50
C LEU A 71 37.22 -5.71 -5.09
N ALA A 72 37.40 -5.89 -6.41
CA ALA A 72 38.69 -5.67 -7.07
C ALA A 72 39.11 -4.20 -6.99
N PHE A 73 38.17 -3.27 -7.23
CA PHE A 73 38.38 -1.84 -7.03
C PHE A 73 38.78 -1.51 -5.58
N LEU A 74 38.01 -1.99 -4.59
CA LEU A 74 38.28 -1.74 -3.17
C LEU A 74 39.61 -2.34 -2.68
N ARG A 75 40.02 -3.49 -3.22
CA ARG A 75 41.32 -4.12 -2.93
C ARG A 75 42.47 -3.29 -3.51
N LYS A 76 42.35 -2.83 -4.76
CA LYS A 76 43.35 -1.94 -5.38
C LYS A 76 43.53 -0.65 -4.59
N ASP A 77 42.44 -0.13 -4.03
CA ASP A 77 42.42 1.05 -3.15
C ASP A 77 42.91 0.78 -1.71
N GLY A 78 43.24 -0.48 -1.37
CA GLY A 78 43.67 -0.89 -0.04
C GLY A 78 42.60 -0.76 1.05
N ARG A 79 41.31 -0.76 0.69
CA ARG A 79 40.18 -0.66 1.64
C ARG A 79 39.68 -2.02 2.11
N VAL A 80 39.83 -3.06 1.28
CA VAL A 80 39.40 -4.43 1.57
C VAL A 80 40.58 -5.38 1.49
N GLU A 81 40.63 -6.34 2.41
CA GLU A 81 41.55 -7.47 2.40
C GLU A 81 40.79 -8.79 2.22
N VAL A 82 41.48 -9.79 1.65
CA VAL A 82 40.93 -11.14 1.43
C VAL A 82 41.49 -12.08 2.49
N LEU A 83 40.60 -12.71 3.23
CA LEU A 83 40.89 -13.68 4.27
C LEU A 83 40.55 -15.07 3.74
N GLY A 84 41.56 -15.94 3.62
CA GLY A 84 41.36 -17.35 3.28
C GLY A 84 41.00 -18.17 4.51
N GLN A 85 40.01 -19.05 4.40
CA GLN A 85 39.76 -20.12 5.38
C GLN A 85 39.68 -21.45 4.65
N LEU A 86 40.43 -22.46 5.09
CA LEU A 86 40.23 -23.83 4.65
C LEU A 86 38.92 -24.34 5.28
N GLY A 87 37.92 -24.66 4.45
CA GLY A 87 36.71 -25.33 4.90
C GLY A 87 36.98 -26.78 5.29
N GLN A 88 36.18 -27.33 6.22
CA GLN A 88 36.28 -28.73 6.66
C GLN A 88 36.09 -29.74 5.51
N SER A 89 35.49 -29.32 4.38
CA SER A 89 35.25 -30.14 3.18
C SER A 89 36.22 -29.85 2.02
N GLY A 90 37.39 -29.24 2.28
CA GLY A 90 38.44 -29.06 1.26
C GLY A 90 38.24 -27.90 0.28
N GLY A 91 37.15 -27.14 0.38
CA GLY A 91 36.97 -25.88 -0.37
C GLY A 91 37.56 -24.68 0.36
N GLN A 92 38.29 -23.82 -0.35
CA GLN A 92 38.67 -22.49 0.17
C GLN A 92 37.51 -21.52 -0.03
N THR A 93 36.90 -21.05 1.06
CA THR A 93 35.93 -19.95 1.01
C THR A 93 36.67 -18.63 1.24
N LEU A 94 36.64 -17.76 0.22
CA LEU A 94 37.18 -16.42 0.32
C LEU A 94 36.22 -15.56 1.13
N ARG A 95 36.77 -14.86 2.14
CA ARG A 95 36.05 -13.87 2.93
C ARG A 95 36.70 -12.51 2.77
N TYR A 96 35.92 -11.46 2.91
CA TYR A 96 36.35 -10.09 2.73
C TYR A 96 36.20 -9.34 4.05
N GLY A 97 37.23 -8.60 4.44
CA GLY A 97 37.24 -7.75 5.62
C GLY A 97 37.76 -6.36 5.29
N LEU A 98 37.45 -5.38 6.14
CA LEU A 98 37.99 -4.03 6.00
C LEU A 98 39.39 -3.92 6.59
N THR A 99 40.29 -3.30 5.83
CA THR A 99 41.53 -2.74 6.38
C THR A 99 41.20 -1.52 7.25
N GLU A 100 42.20 -0.96 7.94
CA GLU A 100 41.96 0.27 8.72
C GLU A 100 41.53 1.46 7.84
N ARG A 101 42.09 1.57 6.63
CA ARG A 101 41.65 2.56 5.64
C ARG A 101 40.20 2.31 5.21
N GLY A 102 39.82 1.05 5.03
CA GLY A 102 38.43 0.66 4.76
C GLY A 102 37.48 1.04 5.90
N ARG A 103 37.86 0.80 7.16
CA ARG A 103 37.07 1.19 8.34
C ARG A 103 36.88 2.69 8.43
N SER A 104 37.92 3.49 8.19
CA SER A 104 37.80 4.95 8.13
C SER A 104 36.83 5.38 7.02
N SER A 105 37.00 4.86 5.81
CA SER A 105 36.12 5.16 4.67
C SER A 105 34.66 4.79 4.95
N ALA A 106 34.41 3.68 5.66
CA ALA A 106 33.06 3.26 6.03
C ALA A 106 32.43 4.20 7.06
N ARG A 107 33.19 4.65 8.08
CA ARG A 107 32.72 5.64 9.06
C ARG A 107 32.37 6.96 8.39
N ASP A 108 33.20 7.43 7.46
CA ASP A 108 32.92 8.66 6.70
C ASP A 108 31.68 8.53 5.81
N ALA A 109 31.50 7.37 5.17
CA ALA A 109 30.31 7.09 4.38
C ALA A 109 29.03 7.02 5.24
N LEU A 110 29.09 6.33 6.40
CA LEU A 110 28.00 6.30 7.38
C LEU A 110 27.68 7.69 7.93
N ALA A 111 28.71 8.53 8.06
CA ALA A 111 28.51 9.89 8.51
C ALA A 111 27.69 10.74 7.52
N ARG A 112 27.79 10.44 6.21
CA ARG A 112 26.99 11.10 5.16
C ARG A 112 25.62 10.46 4.95
N SER A 113 25.55 9.14 5.04
CA SER A 113 24.32 8.36 4.81
C SER A 113 24.33 7.07 5.62
N GLY A 114 23.34 6.94 6.51
CA GLY A 114 23.17 5.74 7.33
C GLY A 114 22.45 4.60 6.64
N TYR A 115 22.17 4.70 5.33
CA TYR A 115 21.54 3.61 4.58
C TYR A 115 22.48 2.41 4.47
N ILE A 116 22.03 1.24 4.95
CA ILE A 116 22.71 -0.05 4.80
C ILE A 116 21.65 -1.07 4.35
N GLY A 117 21.71 -1.48 3.09
CA GLY A 117 20.73 -2.39 2.50
C GLY A 117 21.12 -2.80 1.09
N ALA A 118 20.14 -3.27 0.32
CA ALA A 118 20.33 -3.58 -1.10
C ALA A 118 20.84 -2.35 -1.86
N ALA A 119 21.62 -2.55 -2.92
CA ALA A 119 22.01 -1.45 -3.78
C ALA A 119 20.74 -0.75 -4.33
N PRO A 120 20.64 0.59 -4.25
CA PRO A 120 19.45 1.29 -4.68
C PRO A 120 19.31 1.28 -6.22
N PHE A 121 18.08 1.48 -6.68
CA PHE A 121 17.75 1.65 -8.08
C PHE A 121 17.90 3.13 -8.49
N PRO A 122 18.54 3.47 -9.62
CA PRO A 122 18.56 4.84 -10.12
C PRO A 122 17.14 5.36 -10.32
N VAL A 123 16.86 6.59 -9.85
CA VAL A 123 15.52 7.20 -9.97
C VAL A 123 15.03 7.32 -11.41
N SER A 124 15.95 7.48 -12.37
CA SER A 124 15.64 7.51 -13.81
C SER A 124 15.07 6.18 -14.29
N THR A 125 15.64 5.05 -13.87
CA THR A 125 15.15 3.71 -14.20
C THR A 125 13.85 3.42 -13.46
N TYR A 126 13.75 3.83 -12.18
CA TYR A 126 12.51 3.70 -11.42
C TYR A 126 11.34 4.45 -12.05
N ARG A 127 11.58 5.66 -12.59
CA ARG A 127 10.57 6.42 -13.36
C ARG A 127 10.05 5.62 -14.55
N SER A 128 10.91 4.91 -15.26
CA SER A 128 10.51 4.04 -16.37
C SER A 128 9.74 2.81 -15.88
N LEU A 129 10.16 2.24 -14.76
CA LEU A 129 9.50 1.08 -14.13
C LEU A 129 8.04 1.40 -13.78
N ILE A 130 7.81 2.54 -13.13
CA ILE A 130 6.45 3.00 -12.78
C ILE A 130 5.55 3.07 -14.02
N LYS A 131 6.08 3.55 -15.16
CA LYS A 131 5.29 3.72 -16.39
C LYS A 131 4.92 2.40 -17.05
N ILE A 132 5.79 1.40 -17.02
CA ILE A 132 5.52 0.11 -17.70
C ILE A 132 4.53 -0.76 -16.92
N GLN A 133 4.43 -0.58 -15.59
CA GLN A 133 3.52 -1.32 -14.71
C GLN A 133 2.34 -0.45 -14.20
N THR A 134 1.96 0.56 -15.00
CA THR A 134 0.94 1.55 -14.62
C THR A 134 -0.37 0.90 -14.19
N ILE A 135 -0.97 1.41 -13.11
CA ILE A 135 -2.28 0.95 -12.65
C ILE A 135 -3.41 1.34 -13.62
N HIS A 136 -3.17 2.34 -14.47
CA HIS A 136 -4.18 2.92 -15.36
C HIS A 136 -4.46 2.10 -16.62
N HIS A 137 -3.69 1.04 -16.89
CA HIS A 137 -3.99 0.09 -17.97
C HIS A 137 -4.92 -1.05 -17.53
N GLY A 138 -5.13 -1.22 -16.23
CA GLY A 138 -6.03 -2.24 -15.69
C GLY A 138 -7.44 -2.07 -16.22
N ARG A 139 -8.03 -3.16 -16.73
CA ARG A 139 -9.42 -3.19 -17.20
C ARG A 139 -10.30 -3.87 -16.16
N ILE A 140 -11.09 -3.07 -15.45
CA ILE A 140 -12.08 -3.55 -14.50
C ILE A 140 -13.42 -3.68 -15.21
N THR A 141 -13.96 -4.89 -15.29
CA THR A 141 -15.27 -5.13 -15.90
C THR A 141 -16.39 -5.07 -14.87
N ALA A 142 -17.64 -4.93 -15.33
CA ALA A 142 -18.81 -5.02 -14.46
C ALA A 142 -18.89 -6.39 -13.75
N LYS A 143 -18.37 -7.47 -14.36
CA LYS A 143 -18.29 -8.79 -13.74
C LYS A 143 -17.31 -8.79 -12.57
N ASP A 144 -16.16 -8.15 -12.73
CA ASP A 144 -15.15 -8.04 -11.67
C ASP A 144 -15.67 -7.22 -10.49
N MET A 145 -16.38 -6.12 -10.76
CA MET A 145 -17.06 -5.32 -9.73
C MET A 145 -18.07 -6.15 -8.92
N ASN A 146 -18.94 -6.89 -9.62
CA ASN A 146 -19.92 -7.76 -8.99
C ASN A 146 -19.26 -8.85 -8.14
N HIS A 147 -18.14 -9.41 -8.60
CA HIS A 147 -17.40 -10.43 -7.87
C HIS A 147 -16.69 -9.86 -6.63
N ALA A 148 -15.98 -8.74 -6.77
CA ALA A 148 -15.23 -8.12 -5.67
C ALA A 148 -16.14 -7.62 -4.53
N LEU A 149 -17.30 -7.07 -4.90
CA LEU A 149 -18.31 -6.56 -3.97
C LEU A 149 -19.42 -7.57 -3.69
N ALA A 150 -19.22 -8.86 -4.03
CA ALA A 150 -20.16 -9.93 -3.73
C ALA A 150 -20.49 -9.98 -2.23
N GLY A 151 -21.79 -10.12 -1.93
CA GLY A 151 -22.31 -10.09 -0.57
C GLY A 151 -22.53 -8.68 0.00
N MET A 152 -22.21 -7.61 -0.75
CA MET A 152 -22.65 -6.26 -0.40
C MET A 152 -23.99 -5.95 -1.05
N VAL A 153 -24.87 -5.28 -0.31
CA VAL A 153 -26.12 -4.77 -0.84
C VAL A 153 -25.88 -3.36 -1.38
N LEU A 154 -25.64 -3.27 -2.69
CA LEU A 154 -25.43 -2.04 -3.43
C LEU A 154 -26.29 -2.07 -4.69
N SER A 155 -26.79 -0.92 -5.13
CA SER A 155 -27.51 -0.83 -6.40
C SER A 155 -26.56 -1.05 -7.59
N GLN A 156 -27.08 -1.64 -8.68
CA GLN A 156 -26.28 -1.88 -9.88
C GLN A 156 -25.68 -0.58 -10.45
N GLY A 157 -26.43 0.52 -10.41
CA GLY A 157 -25.94 1.82 -10.85
C GLY A 157 -24.74 2.34 -10.03
N MET A 158 -24.71 2.06 -8.71
CA MET A 158 -23.57 2.42 -7.86
C MET A 158 -22.35 1.55 -8.16
N LEU A 159 -22.54 0.25 -8.40
CA LEU A 159 -21.45 -0.65 -8.84
C LEU A 159 -20.85 -0.19 -10.17
N ASP A 160 -21.70 0.15 -11.14
CA ASP A 160 -21.26 0.63 -12.46
C ASP A 160 -20.52 1.97 -12.34
N GLN A 161 -21.03 2.90 -11.52
CA GLN A 161 -20.37 4.19 -11.28
C GLN A 161 -18.99 4.01 -10.66
N LEU A 162 -18.84 3.13 -9.67
CA LEU A 162 -17.54 2.81 -9.05
C LEU A 162 -16.60 2.13 -10.04
N GLY A 163 -17.08 1.17 -10.83
CA GLY A 163 -16.28 0.49 -11.85
C GLY A 163 -15.75 1.43 -12.92
N VAL A 164 -16.61 2.32 -13.43
CA VAL A 164 -16.21 3.37 -14.38
C VAL A 164 -15.21 4.34 -13.74
N ALA A 165 -15.42 4.73 -12.49
CA ALA A 165 -14.52 5.62 -11.77
C ALA A 165 -13.11 5.02 -11.63
N LEU A 166 -13.00 3.74 -11.28
CA LEU A 166 -11.71 3.05 -11.15
C LEU A 166 -10.98 2.93 -12.50
N ASN A 167 -11.69 2.53 -13.56
CA ASN A 167 -11.11 2.45 -14.92
C ASN A 167 -10.59 3.79 -15.44
N SER A 168 -11.14 4.91 -14.96
CA SER A 168 -10.71 6.23 -15.42
C SER A 168 -9.31 6.63 -14.92
N GLY A 169 -8.82 5.99 -13.85
CA GLY A 169 -7.59 6.41 -13.19
C GLY A 169 -7.62 7.81 -12.56
N ARG A 170 -8.80 8.46 -12.48
CA ARG A 170 -8.99 9.75 -11.82
C ARG A 170 -9.30 9.55 -10.35
N ALA A 171 -9.03 10.58 -9.55
CA ALA A 171 -9.38 10.55 -8.13
C ALA A 171 -10.89 10.37 -7.92
N ILE A 172 -11.23 9.57 -6.92
CA ILE A 172 -12.60 9.22 -6.55
C ILE A 172 -12.89 9.81 -5.17
N MET A 173 -14.03 10.44 -5.01
CA MET A 173 -14.55 10.88 -3.71
C MET A 173 -15.82 10.12 -3.41
N ILE A 174 -15.79 9.34 -2.33
CA ILE A 174 -16.91 8.61 -1.78
C ILE A 174 -17.43 9.44 -0.60
N TYR A 175 -18.67 9.90 -0.66
CA TYR A 175 -19.22 10.80 0.37
C TYR A 175 -20.64 10.42 0.75
N GLY A 176 -21.04 10.75 1.98
CA GLY A 176 -22.37 10.48 2.49
C GLY A 176 -22.40 10.29 4.01
N PRO A 177 -23.58 10.14 4.62
CA PRO A 177 -23.73 10.03 6.07
C PRO A 177 -22.88 8.90 6.69
N ALA A 178 -22.57 9.02 7.99
CA ALA A 178 -21.88 7.97 8.73
C ALA A 178 -22.70 6.65 8.73
N GLY A 179 -22.00 5.51 8.81
CA GLY A 179 -22.65 4.18 8.83
C GLY A 179 -23.12 3.66 7.47
N THR A 180 -23.04 4.44 6.38
CA THR A 180 -23.46 4.05 5.02
C THR A 180 -22.54 3.04 4.30
N GLY A 181 -21.46 2.58 4.94
CA GLY A 181 -20.59 1.53 4.39
C GLY A 181 -19.47 2.01 3.46
N LYS A 182 -19.15 3.31 3.43
CA LYS A 182 -18.07 3.88 2.60
C LYS A 182 -16.72 3.21 2.81
N THR A 183 -16.22 3.17 4.04
CA THR A 183 -14.97 2.51 4.42
C THR A 183 -14.95 1.05 3.99
N TYR A 184 -16.08 0.36 4.16
CA TYR A 184 -16.21 -1.04 3.81
C TYR A 184 -16.12 -1.25 2.28
N VAL A 185 -16.78 -0.42 1.47
CA VAL A 185 -16.62 -0.44 0.01
C VAL A 185 -15.17 -0.15 -0.39
N SER A 186 -14.59 0.95 0.09
CA SER A 186 -13.21 1.36 -0.24
C SER A 186 -12.20 0.23 0.04
N SER A 187 -12.33 -0.45 1.18
CA SER A 187 -11.49 -1.59 1.54
C SER A 187 -11.67 -2.83 0.66
N ARG A 188 -12.83 -2.98 0.00
CA ARG A 188 -13.07 -4.10 -0.92
C ARG A 188 -12.68 -3.80 -2.35
N LEU A 189 -12.63 -2.53 -2.77
CA LEU A 189 -12.12 -2.13 -4.09
C LEU A 189 -10.68 -2.62 -4.32
N ILE A 190 -9.91 -2.77 -3.25
CA ILE A 190 -8.59 -3.41 -3.21
C ILE A 190 -8.55 -4.74 -3.97
N ARG A 191 -9.61 -5.56 -3.87
CA ARG A 191 -9.65 -6.90 -4.47
C ARG A 191 -9.63 -6.91 -5.99
N LEU A 192 -9.92 -5.76 -6.60
CA LEU A 192 -9.90 -5.57 -8.06
C LEU A 192 -8.46 -5.44 -8.60
N PHE A 193 -7.49 -5.20 -7.72
CA PHE A 193 -6.09 -4.96 -8.07
C PHE A 193 -5.21 -6.09 -7.51
N ALA A 194 -5.34 -7.29 -8.09
CA ALA A 194 -4.60 -8.49 -7.67
C ALA A 194 -3.29 -8.72 -8.45
N GLU A 195 -2.93 -7.81 -9.36
CA GLU A 195 -1.72 -7.89 -10.17
C GLU A 195 -0.46 -7.70 -9.30
N ALA A 196 0.63 -8.35 -9.70
CA ALA A 196 1.92 -8.12 -9.09
C ALA A 196 2.71 -7.06 -9.84
N ILE A 197 3.51 -6.30 -9.10
CA ILE A 197 4.39 -5.26 -9.59
C ILE A 197 5.80 -5.46 -9.05
N TRP A 198 6.76 -4.73 -9.60
CA TRP A 198 8.14 -4.72 -9.11
C TRP A 198 8.42 -3.45 -8.35
N VAL A 199 8.91 -3.62 -7.12
CA VAL A 199 9.19 -2.54 -6.18
C VAL A 199 10.66 -2.58 -5.81
N PRO A 200 11.44 -1.52 -6.02
CA PRO A 200 12.83 -1.50 -5.58
C PRO A 200 12.90 -1.48 -4.06
N HIS A 201 13.95 -2.09 -3.49
CA HIS A 201 14.26 -1.91 -2.07
C HIS A 201 14.38 -0.42 -1.71
N ALA A 202 15.20 0.29 -2.46
CA ALA A 202 15.42 1.72 -2.33
C ALA A 202 15.72 2.34 -3.69
N ILE A 203 15.53 3.64 -3.82
CA ILE A 203 15.95 4.42 -4.97
C ILE A 203 17.04 5.40 -4.59
N VAL A 204 17.83 5.81 -5.58
CA VAL A 204 18.85 6.84 -5.41
C VAL A 204 18.55 8.04 -6.30
N ILE A 205 18.59 9.22 -5.68
CA ILE A 205 18.48 10.53 -6.33
C ILE A 205 19.79 11.26 -6.04
N ASN A 206 20.64 11.38 -7.06
CA ASN A 206 22.05 11.79 -6.93
C ASN A 206 22.78 10.84 -5.97
N GLU A 207 23.12 11.30 -4.76
CA GLU A 207 23.78 10.49 -3.71
C GLU A 207 22.82 10.18 -2.52
N SER A 208 21.58 10.62 -2.59
CA SER A 208 20.59 10.44 -1.52
C SER A 208 19.74 9.20 -1.77
N VAL A 209 19.78 8.28 -0.83
CA VAL A 209 19.03 7.01 -0.89
C VAL A 209 17.72 7.17 -0.13
N ILE A 210 16.63 6.75 -0.78
CA ILE A 210 15.27 6.74 -0.23
C ILE A 210 14.76 5.30 -0.27
N GLU A 211 14.37 4.78 0.89
CA GLU A 211 13.75 3.45 0.97
C GLU A 211 12.33 3.51 0.42
N ILE A 212 12.03 2.62 -0.53
CA ILE A 212 10.70 2.52 -1.16
C ILE A 212 9.97 1.30 -0.61
N TYR A 213 10.63 0.15 -0.61
CA TYR A 213 10.06 -1.07 -0.04
C TYR A 213 9.83 -0.89 1.46
N ASP A 214 8.61 -1.23 1.87
CA ASP A 214 8.15 -1.18 3.24
C ASP A 214 7.30 -2.43 3.47
N PRO A 215 7.69 -3.37 4.34
CA PRO A 215 6.96 -4.62 4.55
C PRO A 215 5.55 -4.43 5.11
N GLN A 216 5.22 -3.25 5.67
CA GLN A 216 3.86 -2.94 6.13
C GLN A 216 2.93 -2.56 4.96
N VAL A 217 3.49 -2.08 3.85
CA VAL A 217 2.74 -1.64 2.65
C VAL A 217 2.84 -2.67 1.52
N HIS A 218 4.03 -3.22 1.32
CA HIS A 218 4.40 -4.03 0.17
C HIS A 218 4.41 -5.51 0.56
N GLN A 219 3.32 -6.20 0.23
CA GLN A 219 3.25 -7.64 0.39
C GLN A 219 4.04 -8.33 -0.73
N ARG A 220 5.22 -8.87 -0.41
CA ARG A 220 6.00 -9.70 -1.33
C ARG A 220 5.21 -10.94 -1.76
N LEU A 221 5.33 -11.29 -3.03
CA LEU A 221 4.93 -12.59 -3.54
C LEU A 221 6.12 -13.52 -3.49
N ASP A 222 5.91 -14.72 -2.94
CA ASP A 222 6.94 -15.75 -2.94
C ASP A 222 7.24 -16.13 -4.39
N ASP A 223 8.49 -15.95 -4.79
CA ASP A 223 8.97 -16.28 -6.12
C ASP A 223 9.19 -17.81 -6.18
N ASN A 224 8.10 -18.57 -6.07
CA ASN A 224 8.07 -20.04 -5.98
C ASN A 224 8.71 -20.75 -7.20
N GLY A 225 9.14 -19.99 -8.22
CA GLY A 225 9.83 -20.48 -9.41
C GLY A 225 11.36 -20.31 -9.43
N GLN A 226 11.99 -19.65 -8.46
CA GLN A 226 13.46 -19.45 -8.46
C GLN A 226 14.25 -20.52 -7.68
N SER A 227 13.62 -21.65 -7.38
CA SER A 227 14.35 -22.86 -6.99
C SER A 227 14.91 -23.52 -8.27
N ASN A 228 16.17 -23.24 -8.60
CA ASN A 228 17.00 -23.90 -9.63
C ASN A 228 17.17 -23.25 -11.01
N ASN A 229 17.42 -21.93 -11.11
CA ASN A 229 18.16 -21.45 -12.29
C ASN A 229 19.66 -21.49 -12.02
N LEU A 230 20.32 -22.51 -12.55
CA LEU A 230 21.77 -22.69 -12.64
C LEU A 230 22.47 -21.59 -13.48
N MET A 231 21.72 -20.58 -13.96
CA MET A 231 22.21 -19.41 -14.67
C MET A 231 22.02 -18.15 -13.81
N LEU A 232 23.07 -17.76 -13.10
CA LEU A 232 23.10 -16.63 -12.15
C LEU A 232 22.91 -15.24 -12.78
N ASN A 233 22.88 -15.14 -14.12
CA ASN A 233 22.88 -13.89 -14.89
C ASN A 233 21.60 -13.69 -15.72
N GLU A 234 20.61 -14.58 -15.62
CA GLU A 234 19.35 -14.47 -16.34
C GLU A 234 18.21 -14.14 -15.38
N GLY A 235 17.45 -13.09 -15.68
CA GLY A 235 16.26 -12.72 -14.93
C GLY A 235 16.12 -11.22 -14.74
N ILE A 236 15.16 -10.86 -13.88
CA ILE A 236 14.92 -9.48 -13.44
C ILE A 236 15.96 -9.13 -12.37
N ASP A 237 16.40 -7.87 -12.37
CA ASP A 237 17.29 -7.32 -11.36
C ASP A 237 16.79 -7.61 -9.93
N ARG A 238 17.64 -8.25 -9.12
CA ARG A 238 17.31 -8.68 -7.74
C ARG A 238 17.10 -7.53 -6.77
N ARG A 239 17.50 -6.29 -7.12
CA ARG A 239 17.18 -5.09 -6.34
C ARG A 239 15.68 -4.76 -6.41
N LEU A 240 14.93 -5.37 -7.34
CA LEU A 240 13.48 -5.30 -7.45
C LEU A 240 12.83 -6.50 -6.77
N LEU A 241 11.73 -6.24 -6.06
CA LEU A 241 10.94 -7.21 -5.34
C LEU A 241 9.58 -7.35 -6.01
N CYS A 242 9.16 -8.57 -6.30
CA CYS A 242 7.82 -8.82 -6.77
C CYS A 242 6.84 -8.73 -5.60
N CYS A 243 5.90 -7.79 -5.68
CA CYS A 243 4.91 -7.50 -4.65
C CYS A 243 3.53 -7.43 -5.26
N LYS A 244 2.47 -7.66 -4.46
CA LYS A 244 1.13 -7.20 -4.87
C LYS A 244 1.13 -5.68 -5.02
N ARG A 245 0.25 -5.14 -5.87
CA ARG A 245 0.02 -3.68 -5.95
C ARG A 245 -0.18 -3.10 -4.53
N PRO A 246 0.56 -2.04 -4.16
CA PRO A 246 0.55 -1.52 -2.81
C PRO A 246 -0.77 -0.81 -2.52
N ILE A 247 -1.21 -0.92 -1.28
CA ILE A 247 -2.40 -0.23 -0.80
C ILE A 247 -2.03 0.50 0.46
N VAL A 248 -2.20 1.82 0.44
CA VAL A 248 -2.02 2.67 1.60
C VAL A 248 -3.39 3.20 2.00
N ILE A 249 -3.75 3.02 3.27
CA ILE A 249 -4.98 3.53 3.86
C ILE A 249 -4.59 4.42 5.03
N THR A 250 -5.10 5.65 5.04
CA THR A 250 -4.94 6.57 6.17
C THR A 250 -6.27 7.17 6.57
N GLY A 251 -6.39 7.60 7.82
CA GLY A 251 -7.57 8.23 8.40
C GLY A 251 -7.25 9.59 9.02
N GLY A 252 -7.72 9.82 10.26
CA GLY A 252 -7.49 11.06 11.01
C GLY A 252 -6.03 11.30 11.43
N GLU A 253 -5.19 10.26 11.37
CA GLU A 253 -3.76 10.30 11.70
C GLU A 253 -2.87 10.85 10.58
N LEU A 254 -3.40 10.97 9.36
CA LEU A 254 -2.67 11.53 8.23
C LEU A 254 -2.16 12.94 8.55
N SER A 255 -0.89 13.20 8.26
CA SER A 255 -0.28 14.53 8.35
C SER A 255 0.43 14.92 7.06
N MET A 256 0.64 16.23 6.87
CA MET A 256 1.37 16.76 5.70
C MET A 256 2.80 16.22 5.61
N GLU A 257 3.46 16.00 6.76
CA GLU A 257 4.82 15.47 6.80
C GLU A 257 4.92 14.07 6.18
N GLN A 258 3.86 13.26 6.24
CA GLN A 258 3.84 11.92 5.64
C GLN A 258 3.70 11.97 4.11
N LEU A 259 3.38 13.14 3.54
CA LEU A 259 3.23 13.35 2.10
C LEU A 259 4.49 13.98 1.47
N ASP A 260 5.53 14.21 2.26
CA ASP A 260 6.83 14.66 1.78
C ASP A 260 7.92 13.69 2.19
N VAL A 261 9.04 13.72 1.46
CA VAL A 261 10.21 12.91 1.84
C VAL A 261 10.87 13.53 3.05
N ARG A 262 11.03 12.72 4.09
CA ARG A 262 11.57 13.16 5.38
C ARG A 262 12.99 12.67 5.55
N TYR A 263 13.85 13.54 6.08
CA TYR A 263 15.20 13.16 6.49
C TYR A 263 15.23 12.96 8.01
N ASP A 264 15.62 11.78 8.47
CA ASP A 264 15.88 11.51 9.88
C ASP A 264 17.36 11.79 10.18
N PRO A 265 17.69 12.80 11.01
CA PRO A 265 19.07 13.15 11.33
C PRO A 265 19.77 12.13 12.23
N PHE A 266 19.03 11.29 12.97
CA PHE A 266 19.62 10.28 13.85
C PHE A 266 20.11 9.08 13.05
N THR A 267 19.22 8.50 12.24
CA THR A 267 19.57 7.38 11.34
C THR A 267 20.28 7.84 10.07
N ARG A 268 20.20 9.13 9.72
CA ARG A 268 20.76 9.74 8.49
C ARG A 268 20.20 9.10 7.24
N GLN A 269 18.89 8.83 7.25
CA GLN A 269 18.15 8.16 6.19
C GLN A 269 16.99 9.02 5.72
N TYR A 270 16.64 8.86 4.43
CA TYR A 270 15.43 9.45 3.87
C TYR A 270 14.29 8.43 3.89
N GLN A 271 13.14 8.86 4.39
CA GLN A 271 11.90 8.10 4.40
C GLN A 271 11.01 8.57 3.25
N ALA A 272 10.55 7.62 2.42
CA ALA A 272 9.62 7.91 1.33
C ALA A 272 8.26 8.42 1.85
N ALA A 273 7.69 9.37 1.11
CA ALA A 273 6.31 9.81 1.30
C ALA A 273 5.31 8.68 1.01
N LEU A 274 4.12 8.74 1.63
CA LEU A 274 3.10 7.70 1.50
C LEU A 274 2.64 7.47 0.06
N GLN A 275 2.44 8.55 -0.71
CA GLN A 275 2.07 8.43 -2.12
C GLN A 275 3.15 7.76 -2.96
N LEU A 276 4.42 7.92 -2.57
CA LEU A 276 5.54 7.28 -3.27
C LEU A 276 5.56 5.78 -2.97
N LYS A 277 5.29 5.38 -1.72
CA LYS A 277 5.10 3.97 -1.34
C LYS A 277 3.84 3.35 -1.96
N ALA A 278 2.81 4.15 -2.26
CA ALA A 278 1.58 3.71 -2.92
C ALA A 278 1.67 3.69 -4.47
N SER A 279 2.86 3.92 -5.05
CA SER A 279 3.03 3.96 -6.52
C SER A 279 2.58 2.66 -7.19
N ASN A 280 1.96 2.80 -8.36
CA ASN A 280 1.27 1.75 -9.11
C ASN A 280 0.15 1.03 -8.34
N GLY A 281 -0.38 1.68 -7.30
CA GLY A 281 -1.33 1.11 -6.35
C GLY A 281 -2.50 2.03 -6.01
N LEU A 282 -3.09 1.79 -4.85
CA LEU A 282 -4.24 2.51 -4.34
C LEU A 282 -3.85 3.30 -3.08
N PHE A 283 -4.25 4.57 -3.01
CA PHE A 283 -4.10 5.38 -1.81
C PHE A 283 -5.47 5.89 -1.37
N ILE A 284 -5.95 5.35 -0.25
CA ILE A 284 -7.24 5.65 0.36
C ILE A 284 -7.04 6.60 1.54
N ILE A 285 -7.79 7.69 1.57
CA ILE A 285 -7.88 8.60 2.70
C ILE A 285 -9.31 8.55 3.21
N ASP A 286 -9.50 7.91 4.34
CA ASP A 286 -10.77 7.80 5.02
C ASP A 286 -11.00 8.94 6.00
N ASP A 287 -12.27 9.18 6.32
CA ASP A 287 -12.70 10.25 7.23
C ASP A 287 -12.06 11.62 6.93
N MET A 288 -11.94 11.96 5.65
CA MET A 288 -11.43 13.25 5.20
C MET A 288 -12.27 14.39 5.79
N GLY A 289 -11.60 15.36 6.41
CA GLY A 289 -12.24 16.41 7.22
C GLY A 289 -12.05 16.25 8.73
N ARG A 290 -11.51 15.11 9.18
CA ARG A 290 -11.24 14.84 10.61
C ARG A 290 -9.76 14.83 10.96
N GLN A 291 -8.89 15.14 10.01
CA GLN A 291 -7.44 15.25 10.22
C GLN A 291 -7.08 16.54 10.97
N ARG A 292 -5.86 16.59 11.50
CA ARG A 292 -5.34 17.80 12.16
C ARG A 292 -5.12 18.96 11.17
N MET A 293 -4.75 18.67 9.92
CA MET A 293 -4.62 19.69 8.88
C MET A 293 -5.97 19.99 8.23
N ALA A 294 -6.08 21.18 7.65
CA ALA A 294 -7.26 21.55 6.88
C ALA A 294 -7.35 20.69 5.61
N PRO A 295 -8.55 20.20 5.21
CA PRO A 295 -8.71 19.43 3.97
C PRO A 295 -8.17 20.16 2.75
N ALA A 296 -8.40 21.48 2.64
CA ALA A 296 -7.87 22.30 1.56
C ALA A 296 -6.33 22.22 1.43
N GLU A 297 -5.60 22.08 2.54
CA GLU A 297 -4.14 21.99 2.53
C GLU A 297 -3.66 20.68 1.89
N LEU A 298 -4.26 19.55 2.31
CA LEU A 298 -4.03 18.23 1.73
C LEU A 298 -4.31 18.22 0.22
N LEU A 299 -5.42 18.84 -0.15
CA LEU A 299 -5.89 18.90 -1.52
C LEU A 299 -4.97 19.78 -2.40
N ASN A 300 -4.51 20.92 -1.88
CA ASN A 300 -3.56 21.81 -2.57
C ASN A 300 -2.25 21.10 -2.91
N ARG A 301 -1.75 20.23 -2.04
CA ARG A 301 -0.51 19.45 -2.27
C ARG A 301 -0.59 18.54 -3.50
N TRP A 302 -1.81 18.12 -3.88
CA TRP A 302 -2.04 17.19 -4.98
C TRP A 302 -2.77 17.78 -6.18
N ILE A 303 -3.00 19.10 -6.23
CA ILE A 303 -3.54 19.75 -7.43
C ILE A 303 -2.69 19.41 -8.66
N VAL A 304 -1.39 19.72 -8.61
CA VAL A 304 -0.46 19.47 -9.72
C VAL A 304 -0.25 17.97 -9.97
N PRO A 305 0.03 17.14 -8.95
CA PRO A 305 0.11 15.69 -9.13
C PRO A 305 -1.11 15.03 -9.79
N MET A 306 -2.32 15.47 -9.45
CA MET A 306 -3.54 14.93 -10.04
C MET A 306 -3.76 15.40 -11.48
N GLU A 307 -3.39 16.65 -11.81
CA GLU A 307 -3.56 17.24 -13.14
C GLU A 307 -2.49 16.77 -14.13
N GLU A 308 -1.22 16.85 -13.74
CA GLU A 308 -0.07 16.57 -14.61
C GLU A 308 0.39 15.12 -14.55
N LYS A 309 -0.18 14.33 -13.63
CA LYS A 309 0.22 12.94 -13.37
C LYS A 309 1.70 12.81 -13.01
N ARG A 310 2.24 13.82 -12.32
CA ARG A 310 3.66 13.95 -11.92
C ARG A 310 3.76 14.56 -10.53
N ASP A 311 4.52 13.92 -9.65
CA ASP A 311 4.82 14.44 -8.31
C ASP A 311 6.27 14.93 -8.24
N PHE A 312 6.46 16.05 -7.56
CA PHE A 312 7.76 16.67 -7.35
C PHE A 312 8.23 16.34 -5.94
N ILE A 313 9.20 15.43 -5.86
CA ILE A 313 9.79 14.99 -4.61
C ILE A 313 10.94 15.92 -4.24
N ASN A 314 10.84 16.57 -3.07
CA ASN A 314 11.86 17.46 -2.54
C ASN A 314 12.68 16.76 -1.44
N LEU A 315 14.01 16.80 -1.55
CA LEU A 315 14.95 16.20 -0.59
C LEU A 315 15.64 17.23 0.32
N GLY A 316 15.22 18.50 0.21
CA GLY A 316 15.90 19.63 0.83
C GLY A 316 17.19 20.03 0.10
N GLY A 317 17.66 21.24 0.38
CA GLY A 317 18.88 21.79 -0.21
C GLY A 317 18.79 22.02 -1.73
N GLY A 318 17.61 22.36 -2.24
CA GLY A 318 17.36 22.60 -3.66
C GLY A 318 17.25 21.34 -4.54
N ARG A 319 17.49 20.16 -3.98
CA ARG A 319 17.43 18.89 -4.71
C ARG A 319 15.99 18.43 -4.81
N HIS A 320 15.53 18.24 -6.03
CA HIS A 320 14.20 17.75 -6.34
C HIS A 320 14.25 16.76 -7.50
N CYS A 321 13.24 15.89 -7.56
CA CYS A 321 13.06 14.96 -8.67
C CYS A 321 11.60 14.84 -9.03
N GLU A 322 11.32 14.74 -10.33
CA GLU A 322 10.00 14.43 -10.85
C GLU A 322 9.82 12.91 -10.96
N LEU A 323 8.73 12.38 -10.41
CA LEU A 323 8.30 11.00 -10.59
C LEU A 323 6.84 10.95 -11.09
N PRO A 324 6.43 9.90 -11.82
CA PRO A 324 5.05 9.77 -12.24
C PRO A 324 4.16 9.59 -11.01
N PHE A 325 3.06 10.33 -10.96
CA PHE A 325 2.02 10.17 -9.94
C PHE A 325 1.03 9.09 -10.41
N ASP A 326 1.52 7.85 -10.47
CA ASP A 326 0.79 6.69 -10.96
C ASP A 326 0.15 5.94 -9.79
N LEU A 327 -1.02 6.38 -9.36
CA LEU A 327 -1.82 5.71 -8.34
C LEU A 327 -3.28 6.12 -8.49
N VAL A 328 -4.18 5.36 -7.89
CA VAL A 328 -5.59 5.75 -7.76
C VAL A 328 -5.82 6.35 -6.37
N LEU A 329 -6.27 7.61 -6.33
CA LEU A 329 -6.66 8.28 -5.08
C LEU A 329 -8.14 8.01 -4.79
N VAL A 330 -8.44 7.57 -3.56
CA VAL A 330 -9.81 7.42 -3.07
C VAL A 330 -9.97 8.21 -1.77
N PHE A 331 -10.77 9.26 -1.82
CA PHE A 331 -11.17 10.03 -0.64
C PHE A 331 -12.50 9.49 -0.13
N SER A 332 -12.63 9.29 1.18
CA SER A 332 -13.89 8.97 1.85
C SER A 332 -14.18 10.03 2.91
N THR A 333 -15.42 10.52 2.95
CA THR A 333 -15.81 11.57 3.90
C THR A 333 -17.27 11.46 4.33
N ASN A 334 -17.53 11.85 5.58
CA ASN A 334 -18.88 12.01 6.12
C ASN A 334 -19.44 13.43 5.91
N LEU A 335 -18.61 14.37 5.44
CA LEU A 335 -18.98 15.77 5.22
C LEU A 335 -19.48 15.99 3.80
N ASN A 336 -20.18 17.11 3.58
CA ASN A 336 -20.53 17.53 2.24
C ASN A 336 -19.25 17.96 1.49
N PRO A 337 -18.97 17.43 0.28
CA PRO A 337 -17.82 17.85 -0.51
C PRO A 337 -17.68 19.37 -0.70
N LEU A 338 -18.80 20.09 -0.77
CA LEU A 338 -18.84 21.55 -0.90
C LEU A 338 -18.33 22.30 0.34
N GLU A 339 -18.27 21.63 1.49
CA GLU A 339 -17.72 22.19 2.74
C GLU A 339 -16.22 21.87 2.88
N LEU A 340 -15.71 20.88 2.15
CA LEU A 340 -14.31 20.45 2.23
C LEU A 340 -13.37 21.29 1.37
N ALA A 341 -13.84 21.75 0.20
CA ALA A 341 -13.04 22.46 -0.77
C ALA A 341 -13.88 23.31 -1.73
N ASP A 342 -13.22 24.22 -2.43
CA ASP A 342 -13.84 25.04 -3.46
C ASP A 342 -14.19 24.26 -4.74
N GLU A 343 -14.98 24.86 -5.62
CA GLU A 343 -15.36 24.26 -6.91
C GLU A 343 -14.15 23.97 -7.80
N ALA A 344 -13.11 24.81 -7.74
CA ALA A 344 -11.91 24.65 -8.55
C ALA A 344 -11.19 23.34 -8.19
N PHE A 345 -11.13 23.00 -6.90
CA PHE A 345 -10.58 21.75 -6.44
C PHE A 345 -11.50 20.57 -6.75
N LEU A 346 -12.80 20.69 -6.43
CA LEU A 346 -13.76 19.60 -6.68
C LEU A 346 -13.81 19.21 -8.16
N ARG A 347 -13.54 20.12 -9.10
CA ARG A 347 -13.42 19.81 -10.54
C ARG A 347 -12.30 18.81 -10.87
N ARG A 348 -11.24 18.76 -10.05
CA ARG A 348 -10.07 17.88 -10.23
C ARG A 348 -10.34 16.47 -9.75
N ILE A 349 -11.23 16.30 -8.77
CA ILE A 349 -11.77 14.99 -8.41
C ILE A 349 -12.74 14.53 -9.49
N GLY A 350 -12.33 13.49 -10.23
CA GLY A 350 -13.04 13.04 -11.42
C GLY A 350 -14.41 12.43 -11.13
N TYR A 351 -14.54 11.68 -10.03
CA TYR A 351 -15.77 10.98 -9.70
C TYR A 351 -16.19 11.27 -8.26
N LYS A 352 -17.47 11.57 -8.07
CA LYS A 352 -18.09 11.80 -6.77
C LYS A 352 -19.23 10.80 -6.63
N VAL A 353 -19.05 9.81 -5.76
CA VAL A 353 -19.97 8.71 -5.54
C VAL A 353 -20.68 8.95 -4.21
N GLN A 354 -21.98 9.22 -4.29
CA GLN A 354 -22.79 9.49 -3.11
C GLN A 354 -23.33 8.20 -2.52
N PHE A 355 -23.08 7.98 -1.24
CA PHE A 355 -23.69 6.92 -0.44
C PHE A 355 -24.86 7.51 0.35
N GLY A 356 -26.05 6.97 0.09
CA GLY A 356 -27.29 7.37 0.74
C GLY A 356 -27.74 6.38 1.81
N TYR A 357 -28.90 6.66 2.39
CA TYR A 357 -29.62 5.72 3.23
C TYR A 357 -30.24 4.59 2.39
N LEU A 358 -30.43 3.44 3.02
CA LEU A 358 -30.97 2.25 2.38
C LEU A 358 -32.48 2.36 2.16
N LYS A 359 -32.97 1.64 1.16
CA LYS A 359 -34.40 1.32 1.05
C LYS A 359 -34.76 0.17 1.99
N PRO A 360 -36.03 0.04 2.40
CA PRO A 360 -36.47 -1.05 3.29
C PRO A 360 -36.10 -2.45 2.79
N GLU A 361 -36.19 -2.68 1.47
CA GLU A 361 -35.88 -3.98 0.86
C GLU A 361 -34.38 -4.31 0.95
N GLU A 362 -33.53 -3.29 0.77
CA GLU A 362 -32.07 -3.42 0.90
C GLU A 362 -31.69 -3.68 2.37
N TYR A 363 -32.34 -2.98 3.31
CA TYR A 363 -32.13 -3.18 4.74
C TYR A 363 -32.52 -4.60 5.20
N GLU A 364 -33.68 -5.10 4.74
CA GLU A 364 -34.13 -6.46 5.04
C GLU A 364 -33.16 -7.52 4.47
N GLN A 365 -32.60 -7.28 3.28
CA GLN A 365 -31.58 -8.16 2.72
C GLN A 365 -30.32 -8.20 3.59
N ILE A 366 -29.82 -7.05 4.06
CA ILE A 366 -28.67 -6.99 4.97
C ILE A 366 -29.00 -7.68 6.30
N TRP A 367 -30.19 -7.45 6.85
CA TRP A 367 -30.63 -8.11 8.07
C TRP A 367 -30.58 -9.63 7.95
N ARG A 368 -31.08 -10.18 6.84
CA ARG A 368 -31.01 -11.61 6.56
C ARG A 368 -29.57 -12.13 6.51
N GLN A 369 -28.68 -11.40 5.83
CA GLN A 369 -27.25 -11.74 5.77
C GLN A 369 -26.60 -11.73 7.16
N GLU A 370 -26.95 -10.77 8.02
CA GLU A 370 -26.42 -10.70 9.38
C GLU A 370 -26.99 -11.80 10.30
N CYS A 371 -28.27 -12.16 10.16
CA CYS A 371 -28.84 -13.33 10.83
C CYS A 371 -28.07 -14.61 10.46
N GLU A 372 -27.82 -14.84 9.17
CA GLU A 372 -27.05 -15.99 8.69
C GLU A 372 -25.62 -15.98 9.24
N ARG A 373 -24.94 -14.83 9.19
CA ARG A 373 -23.57 -14.66 9.72
C ARG A 373 -23.49 -14.93 11.22
N LEU A 374 -24.53 -14.56 11.98
CA LEU A 374 -24.61 -14.74 13.43
C LEU A 374 -25.20 -16.11 13.84
N GLY A 375 -25.67 -16.92 12.89
CA GLY A 375 -26.31 -18.21 13.16
C GLY A 375 -27.70 -18.09 13.82
N ILE A 376 -28.40 -16.98 13.60
CA ILE A 376 -29.73 -16.72 14.17
C ILE A 376 -30.81 -17.08 13.14
N PRO A 377 -31.92 -17.75 13.53
CA PRO A 377 -33.06 -17.94 12.65
C PRO A 377 -33.63 -16.58 12.17
N TYR A 378 -33.74 -16.42 10.86
CA TYR A 378 -34.35 -15.23 10.28
C TYR A 378 -35.88 -15.27 10.44
N ASP A 379 -36.43 -14.27 11.13
CA ASP A 379 -37.87 -14.06 11.27
C ASP A 379 -38.32 -12.78 10.53
N PRO A 380 -39.10 -12.89 9.44
CA PRO A 380 -39.63 -11.74 8.71
C PRO A 380 -40.51 -10.83 9.56
N LEU A 381 -41.24 -11.36 10.54
CA LEU A 381 -42.12 -10.56 11.40
C LEU A 381 -41.30 -9.67 12.32
N LEU A 382 -40.15 -10.15 12.78
CA LEU A 382 -39.25 -9.41 13.66
C LEU A 382 -38.58 -8.24 12.93
N VAL A 383 -38.13 -8.43 11.69
CA VAL A 383 -37.65 -7.32 10.84
C VAL A 383 -38.74 -6.29 10.62
N ARG A 384 -39.94 -6.74 10.27
CA ARG A 384 -41.07 -5.84 10.04
C ARG A 384 -41.40 -5.04 11.30
N TYR A 385 -41.33 -5.68 12.47
CA TYR A 385 -41.47 -5.00 13.76
C TYR A 385 -40.44 -3.87 13.91
N VAL A 386 -39.15 -4.16 13.72
CA VAL A 386 -38.07 -3.18 13.82
C VAL A 386 -38.29 -2.00 12.86
N LEU A 387 -38.60 -2.27 11.59
CA LEU A 387 -38.81 -1.24 10.58
C LEU A 387 -40.02 -0.35 10.89
N GLN A 388 -41.14 -0.94 11.34
CA GLN A 388 -42.40 -0.19 11.54
C GLN A 388 -42.53 0.45 12.91
N ARG A 389 -42.00 -0.19 13.96
CA ARG A 389 -42.20 0.24 15.36
C ARG A 389 -41.02 1.00 15.93
N LEU A 390 -39.80 0.75 15.45
CA LEU A 390 -38.61 1.43 15.94
C LEU A 390 -38.21 2.53 14.94
N TYR A 391 -37.83 2.14 13.71
CA TYR A 391 -37.38 3.11 12.71
C TYR A 391 -38.44 4.14 12.31
N ALA A 392 -39.63 3.69 11.91
CA ALA A 392 -40.68 4.61 11.45
C ALA A 392 -41.25 5.49 12.58
N ALA A 393 -41.20 5.02 13.83
CA ALA A 393 -41.68 5.79 14.98
C ALA A 393 -40.77 6.97 15.31
N GLU A 394 -39.45 6.77 15.21
CA GLU A 394 -38.45 7.81 15.52
C GLU A 394 -37.93 8.55 14.27
N GLY A 395 -38.44 8.21 13.07
CA GLY A 395 -37.98 8.82 11.82
C GLY A 395 -36.51 8.54 11.49
N MET A 396 -35.97 7.42 12.01
CA MET A 396 -34.55 7.12 11.94
C MET A 396 -34.15 6.61 10.55
N PRO A 397 -33.00 7.05 10.01
CA PRO A 397 -32.54 6.58 8.72
C PRO A 397 -32.03 5.13 8.76
N LEU A 398 -32.26 4.40 7.66
CA LEU A 398 -31.76 3.04 7.49
C LEU A 398 -30.31 3.08 6.98
N VAL A 399 -29.37 2.58 7.80
CA VAL A 399 -27.96 2.43 7.39
C VAL A 399 -27.50 0.96 7.49
N PRO A 400 -26.56 0.52 6.64
CA PRO A 400 -26.03 -0.84 6.61
C PRO A 400 -25.45 -1.39 7.91
N CYS A 401 -24.92 -0.54 8.80
CA CYS A 401 -24.30 -1.04 10.04
C CYS A 401 -25.33 -1.41 11.12
N HIS A 402 -26.52 -0.80 11.10
CA HIS A 402 -27.50 -1.00 12.17
C HIS A 402 -27.93 -2.46 12.37
N PRO A 403 -28.23 -3.27 11.33
CA PRO A 403 -28.63 -4.67 11.54
C PRO A 403 -27.59 -5.45 12.35
N ARG A 404 -26.31 -5.33 12.00
CA ARG A 404 -25.21 -5.98 12.71
C ARG A 404 -25.16 -5.53 14.17
N ASP A 405 -25.21 -4.22 14.40
CA ASP A 405 -25.00 -3.66 15.72
C ASP A 405 -26.19 -3.97 16.65
N LEU A 406 -27.42 -3.81 16.17
CA LEU A 406 -28.66 -4.15 16.91
C LEU A 406 -28.75 -5.65 17.23
N LEU A 407 -28.47 -6.53 16.25
CA LEU A 407 -28.50 -7.98 16.47
C LEU A 407 -27.44 -8.44 17.48
N ASN A 408 -26.21 -7.93 17.39
CA ASN A 408 -25.17 -8.25 18.36
C ASN A 408 -25.55 -7.80 19.77
N MET A 409 -26.04 -6.56 19.94
CA MET A 409 -26.46 -6.07 21.25
C MET A 409 -27.61 -6.89 21.85
N ALA A 410 -28.58 -7.30 21.03
CA ALA A 410 -29.68 -8.16 21.47
C ALA A 410 -29.17 -9.55 21.90
N LEU A 411 -28.22 -10.14 21.16
CA LEU A 411 -27.57 -11.40 21.55
C LEU A 411 -26.75 -11.27 22.84
N ASP A 412 -26.03 -10.17 23.03
CA ASP A 412 -25.24 -9.93 24.24
C ASP A 412 -26.15 -9.85 25.48
N ARG A 413 -27.34 -9.24 25.34
CA ARG A 413 -28.37 -9.27 26.38
C ARG A 413 -28.85 -10.69 26.68
N GLN A 414 -29.15 -11.50 25.66
CA GLN A 414 -29.57 -12.88 25.88
C GLN A 414 -28.50 -13.69 26.63
N ARG A 415 -27.23 -13.57 26.21
CA ARG A 415 -26.10 -14.23 26.89
C ARG A 415 -25.98 -13.79 28.34
N TYR A 416 -26.12 -12.49 28.61
CA TYR A 416 -26.09 -11.96 29.97
C TYR A 416 -27.19 -12.56 30.86
N LEU A 417 -28.39 -12.77 30.30
CA LEU A 417 -29.53 -13.38 31.01
C LEU A 417 -29.50 -14.93 31.04
N GLY A 418 -28.45 -15.56 30.48
CA GLY A 418 -28.34 -17.02 30.38
C GLY A 418 -29.25 -17.66 29.33
N GLY A 419 -29.84 -16.86 28.43
CA GLY A 419 -30.69 -17.31 27.33
C GLY A 419 -29.90 -17.70 26.07
N SER A 420 -30.51 -18.54 25.23
CA SER A 420 -29.96 -18.96 23.92
C SER A 420 -31.05 -19.22 22.87
N GLY A 421 -32.24 -18.66 23.07
CA GLY A 421 -33.38 -18.84 22.16
C GLY A 421 -33.41 -17.84 20.99
N PRO A 422 -34.40 -17.94 20.10
CA PRO A 422 -34.64 -16.93 19.06
C PRO A 422 -34.78 -15.53 19.67
N LEU A 423 -34.34 -14.50 18.93
CA LEU A 423 -34.54 -13.11 19.34
C LEU A 423 -36.04 -12.78 19.35
N SER A 424 -36.47 -12.03 20.36
CA SER A 424 -37.83 -11.50 20.45
C SER A 424 -37.84 -9.96 20.28
N PRO A 425 -39.01 -9.34 20.09
CA PRO A 425 -39.14 -7.89 20.05
C PRO A 425 -38.55 -7.19 21.29
N GLN A 426 -38.60 -7.82 22.48
CA GLN A 426 -38.12 -7.22 23.72
C GLN A 426 -36.60 -7.04 23.75
N GLU A 427 -35.82 -8.00 23.22
CA GLU A 427 -34.37 -7.83 23.15
C GLU A 427 -33.96 -6.79 22.12
N LEU A 428 -34.69 -6.67 21.01
CA LEU A 428 -34.43 -5.66 19.99
C LEU A 428 -34.83 -4.25 20.42
N GLU A 429 -35.94 -4.10 21.13
CA GLU A 429 -36.28 -2.84 21.79
C GLU A 429 -35.19 -2.44 22.78
N TRP A 430 -34.70 -3.37 23.59
CA TRP A 430 -33.62 -3.05 24.51
C TRP A 430 -32.34 -2.65 23.76
N ALA A 431 -31.96 -3.39 22.72
CA ALA A 431 -30.81 -3.05 21.89
C ALA A 431 -30.96 -1.65 21.28
N TRP A 432 -32.15 -1.31 20.79
CA TRP A 432 -32.48 0.00 20.23
C TRP A 432 -32.22 1.14 21.22
N HIS A 433 -32.80 1.07 22.43
CA HIS A 433 -32.66 2.13 23.44
C HIS A 433 -31.23 2.27 23.99
N ASN A 434 -30.40 1.23 23.87
CA ASN A 434 -29.00 1.29 24.29
C ASN A 434 -28.07 1.73 23.15
N TYR A 435 -28.43 1.46 21.90
CA TYR A 435 -27.62 1.82 20.73
C TYR A 435 -27.82 3.29 20.34
N PHE A 436 -29.07 3.74 20.30
CA PHE A 436 -29.39 5.12 19.95
C PHE A 436 -29.46 5.98 21.21
N VAL A 437 -28.64 7.03 21.25
CA VAL A 437 -28.70 8.02 22.33
C VAL A 437 -29.96 8.86 22.12
N GLN A 438 -30.97 8.61 22.95
CA GLN A 438 -32.12 9.52 23.07
C GLN A 438 -31.66 10.74 23.88
N LEU A 439 -31.64 11.92 23.26
CA LEU A 439 -31.20 13.18 23.88
C LEU A 439 -32.29 13.84 24.74
N ASP A 440 -33.35 13.11 25.08
CA ASP A 440 -34.41 13.60 25.96
C ASP A 440 -33.94 13.61 27.41
N PHE A 441 -33.06 14.56 27.73
CA PHE A 441 -32.83 15.01 29.11
C PHE A 441 -33.99 15.93 29.49
N LEU A 442 -35.14 15.34 29.84
CA LEU A 442 -36.22 16.06 30.52
C LEU A 442 -36.06 15.96 32.03
#